data_AF-A0A6P2VKC7-F1
#
_entry.id   AF-A0A6P2VKC7-F1
#
_cell.length_a   1.000
_cell.length_b   1.000
_cell.length_c   1.000
_cell.angle_alpha   90.00
_cell.angle_beta   90.00
_cell.angle_gamma   90.00
#
_symmetry.space_group_name_H-M   'P 1'
#
loop_
_entity.id
_entity.type
_entity.pdbx_description
1 polymer ?
#
loop_
_entity_poly.entity_id
_entity_poly.type
_entity_poly.pdbx_seq_one_letter_code
_entity_poly.pdbx_strand_id
1 'polypeptide(L)'
;MTRKNSVGPNWERIGDVAVDSGQVVIIDPSYIDRHWVTKPLQDVRQYRHKVTGKIVEYEKDFRSYDFVIPEFGQSANQLLATGEWEKIVQPVPFELSYNAACLTTRLPARGGNFGGSAIAVGTLDGDGPFPVIVERDERGQILRLMVDFT
;
A
#
# COMPACT_ATOMS: atom_id res chain seq x y z
N MET A 1 -18.11 -9.24 46.22
CA MET A 1 -18.02 -9.51 44.77
C MET A 1 -18.27 -8.22 44.01
N THR A 2 -17.23 -7.47 43.66
CA THR A 2 -17.32 -6.29 42.80
C THR A 2 -17.19 -6.76 41.35
N ARG A 3 -18.29 -6.78 40.60
CA ARG A 3 -18.25 -6.93 39.14
C ARG A 3 -17.65 -5.64 38.57
N LYS A 4 -16.38 -5.68 38.14
CA LYS A 4 -15.87 -4.72 37.17
C LYS A 4 -16.66 -4.96 35.88
N ASN A 5 -17.58 -4.06 35.55
CA ASN A 5 -18.18 -4.02 34.23
C ASN A 5 -17.04 -3.75 33.24
N SER A 6 -16.75 -4.73 32.38
CA SER A 6 -15.89 -4.52 31.22
C SER A 6 -16.65 -3.62 30.25
N VAL A 7 -16.45 -2.31 30.36
CA VAL A 7 -16.89 -1.37 29.34
C VAL A 7 -15.96 -1.63 28.15
N GLY A 8 -16.52 -2.20 27.07
CA GLY A 8 -15.79 -2.31 25.81
C GLY A 8 -15.37 -0.92 25.34
N PRO A 9 -14.37 -0.83 24.43
CA PRO A 9 -13.96 0.45 23.88
C PRO A 9 -15.16 1.18 23.26
N ASN A 10 -15.51 2.35 23.79
CA ASN A 10 -16.45 3.25 23.13
C ASN A 10 -15.72 3.82 21.90
N TRP A 11 -16.00 3.25 20.74
CA TRP A 11 -15.50 3.76 19.46
C TRP A 11 -16.39 4.89 18.95
N GLU A 12 -15.78 6.01 18.63
CA GLU A 12 -16.43 7.22 18.10
C GLU A 12 -15.86 7.54 16.72
N ARG A 13 -16.72 7.79 15.72
CA ARG A 13 -16.28 8.32 14.42
C ARG A 13 -15.93 9.80 14.55
N ILE A 14 -14.70 10.14 14.13
CA ILE A 14 -14.19 11.51 14.17
C ILE A 14 -14.04 12.14 12.79
N GLY A 15 -14.25 11.37 11.72
CA GLY A 15 -14.20 11.85 10.35
C GLY A 15 -14.06 10.71 9.35
N ASP A 16 -13.55 11.06 8.17
CA ASP A 16 -13.32 10.14 7.05
C ASP A 16 -11.99 10.48 6.39
N VAL A 17 -11.33 9.45 5.86
CA VAL A 17 -10.21 9.62 4.92
C VAL A 17 -10.71 9.31 3.52
N ALA A 18 -10.66 10.30 2.63
CA ALA A 18 -10.97 10.12 1.22
C ALA A 18 -9.74 9.56 0.50
N VAL A 19 -9.90 8.40 -0.14
CA VAL A 19 -8.84 7.68 -0.84
C VAL A 19 -9.15 7.65 -2.34
N ASP A 20 -8.14 7.94 -3.17
CA ASP A 20 -8.22 7.98 -4.65
C ASP A 20 -7.05 7.20 -5.33
N SER A 21 -6.26 6.48 -4.51
CA SER A 21 -5.14 5.64 -4.97
C SER A 21 -5.10 4.28 -4.26
N GLY A 22 -6.19 3.90 -3.58
CA GLY A 22 -6.34 2.68 -2.78
C GLY A 22 -5.40 2.55 -1.60
N GLN A 23 -4.91 3.67 -1.04
CA GLN A 23 -3.85 3.67 -0.03
C GLN A 23 -3.99 4.82 0.98
N VAL A 24 -3.57 4.58 2.22
CA VAL A 24 -3.51 5.57 3.30
C VAL A 24 -2.10 5.59 3.90
N VAL A 25 -1.63 6.80 4.24
CA VAL A 25 -0.37 7.03 4.97
C VAL A 25 -0.67 7.64 6.33
N ILE A 26 -0.02 7.12 7.38
CA ILE A 26 0.02 7.75 8.70
C ILE A 26 1.46 8.18 8.97
N ILE A 27 1.65 9.46 9.24
CA ILE A 27 2.94 10.10 9.45
C ILE A 27 2.77 11.34 10.34
N ASP A 28 3.80 11.69 11.10
CA ASP A 28 3.87 13.00 11.77
C ASP A 28 3.86 14.14 10.72
N PRO A 29 2.96 15.13 10.83
CA PRO A 29 2.87 16.23 9.87
C PRO A 29 4.17 17.01 9.67
N SER A 30 5.02 17.12 10.70
CA SER A 30 6.30 17.82 10.60
C SER A 30 7.29 17.14 9.64
N TYR A 31 7.16 15.82 9.46
CA TYR A 31 8.00 15.07 8.53
C TYR A 31 7.52 15.22 7.07
N ILE A 32 6.24 15.54 6.85
CA ILE A 32 5.74 15.87 5.51
C ILE A 32 6.46 17.14 5.01
N ASP A 33 6.51 18.18 5.84
CA ASP A 33 7.15 19.45 5.47
C ASP A 33 8.67 19.32 5.29
N ARG A 34 9.34 18.62 6.20
CA ARG A 34 10.82 18.68 6.31
C ARG A 34 11.57 17.53 5.64
N HIS A 35 10.91 16.39 5.42
CA HIS A 35 11.60 15.16 5.00
C HIS A 35 10.95 14.49 3.80
N TRP A 36 9.77 14.94 3.36
CA TRP A 36 9.12 14.35 2.20
C TRP A 36 9.89 14.63 0.92
N VAL A 37 10.33 13.57 0.26
CA VAL A 37 11.07 13.63 -1.00
C VAL A 37 10.08 13.64 -2.16
N THR A 38 10.03 14.76 -2.86
CA THR A 38 9.24 14.89 -4.09
C THR A 38 10.06 14.39 -5.27
N LYS A 39 9.64 13.26 -5.85
CA LYS A 39 10.24 12.71 -7.08
C LYS A 39 9.20 11.91 -7.88
N PRO A 40 9.42 11.71 -9.18
CA PRO A 40 8.53 10.90 -10.01
C PRO A 40 8.37 9.48 -9.46
N LEU A 41 7.17 8.93 -9.64
CA LEU A 41 6.89 7.51 -9.36
C LEU A 41 7.79 6.64 -10.24
N GLN A 42 8.45 5.66 -9.63
CA GLN A 42 9.21 4.64 -10.35
C GLN A 42 8.40 3.36 -10.38
N ASP A 43 7.48 3.26 -11.35
CA ASP A 43 6.62 2.09 -11.49
C ASP A 43 7.34 0.94 -12.21
N VAL A 44 8.32 0.35 -11.51
CA VAL A 44 9.05 -0.82 -12.01
C VAL A 44 8.18 -2.06 -11.78
N ARG A 45 7.63 -2.60 -12.87
CA ARG A 45 6.87 -3.86 -12.88
C ARG A 45 7.63 -4.89 -13.67
N GLN A 46 8.24 -5.82 -12.96
CA GLN A 46 9.04 -6.90 -13.54
C GLN A 46 8.43 -8.26 -13.22
N TYR A 47 8.55 -9.15 -14.19
CA TYR A 47 8.12 -10.54 -14.07
C TYR A 47 9.24 -11.46 -14.52
N ARG A 48 9.52 -12.50 -13.73
CA ARG A 48 10.56 -13.48 -14.00
C ARG A 48 9.95 -14.82 -14.31
N HIS A 49 10.43 -15.45 -15.37
CA HIS A 49 10.09 -16.83 -15.67
C HIS A 49 10.79 -17.77 -14.66
N LYS A 50 10.03 -18.64 -13.99
CA LYS A 50 10.49 -19.48 -12.86
C LYS A 50 11.65 -20.43 -13.23
N VAL A 51 11.65 -20.97 -14.45
CA VAL A 51 12.68 -21.91 -14.93
C VAL A 51 13.83 -21.21 -15.67
N THR A 52 13.53 -20.41 -16.69
CA THR A 52 14.56 -19.81 -17.56
C THR A 52 15.23 -18.58 -16.98
N GLY A 53 14.65 -17.95 -15.95
CA GLY A 53 15.16 -16.71 -15.35
C GLY A 53 14.98 -15.46 -16.22
N LYS A 54 14.36 -15.56 -17.40
CA LYS A 54 14.06 -14.41 -18.26
C LYS A 54 13.19 -13.40 -17.53
N ILE A 55 13.44 -12.11 -17.78
CA ILE A 55 12.71 -11.00 -17.16
C ILE A 55 12.01 -10.21 -18.25
N VAL A 56 10.76 -9.83 -18.00
CA VAL A 56 10.04 -8.82 -18.77
C VAL A 56 9.64 -7.67 -17.86
N GLU A 57 9.73 -6.44 -18.37
CA GLU A 57 9.49 -5.21 -17.64
C GLU A 57 8.53 -4.27 -18.38
N TYR A 58 7.58 -3.72 -17.63
CA TYR A 58 6.65 -2.70 -18.12
C TYR A 58 7.38 -1.40 -18.51
N GLU A 59 6.91 -0.70 -19.54
CA GLU A 59 7.55 0.43 -20.25
C GLU A 59 8.90 0.12 -20.94
N LYS A 60 9.50 -1.06 -20.72
CA LYS A 60 10.69 -1.50 -21.47
C LYS A 60 10.35 -2.52 -22.55
N ASP A 61 9.74 -3.63 -22.15
CA ASP A 61 9.42 -4.76 -23.04
C ASP A 61 7.95 -4.70 -23.50
N PHE A 62 7.07 -4.06 -22.73
CA PHE A 62 5.66 -3.87 -23.09
C PHE A 62 5.09 -2.58 -22.48
N ARG A 63 4.16 -1.94 -23.20
CA ARG A 63 3.48 -0.69 -22.76
C ARG A 63 2.06 -0.90 -22.26
N SER A 64 1.50 -2.08 -22.45
CA SER A 64 0.21 -2.49 -21.91
C SER A 64 0.19 -4.00 -21.74
N TYR A 65 -0.66 -4.52 -20.87
CA TYR A 65 -0.68 -5.95 -20.59
C TYR A 65 -1.18 -6.82 -21.77
N ASP A 66 -1.86 -6.20 -22.73
CA ASP A 66 -2.32 -6.83 -23.97
C ASP A 66 -1.34 -6.64 -25.13
N PHE A 67 -0.29 -5.83 -24.95
CA PHE A 67 0.76 -5.70 -25.94
C PHE A 67 1.50 -7.02 -26.10
N VAL A 68 1.57 -7.53 -27.33
CA VAL A 68 2.32 -8.74 -27.66
C VAL A 68 3.82 -8.45 -27.58
N ILE A 69 4.52 -9.13 -26.67
CA ILE A 69 5.96 -9.00 -26.52
C ILE A 69 6.63 -9.80 -27.65
N PRO A 70 7.37 -9.15 -28.57
CA PRO A 70 7.87 -9.80 -29.79
C PRO A 70 8.72 -11.05 -29.54
N GLU A 71 9.51 -11.05 -28.47
CA GLU A 71 10.37 -12.20 -28.11
C GLU A 71 9.57 -13.47 -27.83
N PHE A 72 8.37 -13.35 -27.27
CA PHE A 72 7.56 -14.48 -26.82
C PHE A 72 6.36 -14.76 -27.72
N GLY A 73 5.99 -13.81 -28.60
CA GLY A 73 4.76 -13.89 -29.38
C GLY A 73 3.49 -13.91 -28.52
N GLN A 74 3.61 -13.52 -27.25
CA GLN A 74 2.55 -13.51 -26.24
C GLN A 74 2.52 -12.16 -25.53
N SER A 75 1.35 -11.74 -25.06
CA SER A 75 1.22 -10.57 -24.21
C SER A 75 1.63 -10.87 -22.76
N ALA A 76 1.88 -9.83 -21.97
CA ALA A 76 2.14 -10.00 -20.53
C ALA A 76 0.97 -10.73 -19.83
N ASN A 77 -0.28 -10.44 -20.19
CA ASN A 77 -1.45 -11.17 -19.68
C ASN A 77 -1.38 -12.67 -20.02
N GLN A 78 -1.02 -13.01 -21.26
CA GLN A 78 -0.91 -14.41 -21.70
C GLN A 78 0.24 -15.14 -21.00
N LEU A 79 1.40 -14.47 -20.83
CA LEU A 79 2.53 -15.02 -20.08
C LEU A 79 2.16 -15.27 -18.62
N LEU A 80 1.52 -14.31 -17.95
CA LEU A 80 1.15 -14.45 -16.54
C LEU A 80 0.08 -15.52 -16.32
N ALA A 81 -0.83 -15.71 -17.28
CA ALA A 81 -1.86 -16.74 -17.24
C ALA A 81 -1.29 -18.18 -17.27
N THR A 82 -0.05 -18.39 -17.74
CA THR A 82 0.58 -19.73 -17.70
C THR A 82 0.94 -20.17 -16.29
N GLY A 83 1.08 -19.23 -15.35
CA GLY A 83 1.58 -19.50 -14.00
C GLY A 83 3.09 -19.79 -13.93
N GLU A 84 3.81 -19.72 -15.05
CA GLU A 84 5.26 -19.93 -15.13
C GLU A 84 6.07 -18.67 -14.79
N TRP A 85 5.39 -17.53 -14.69
CA TRP A 85 5.97 -16.23 -14.39
C TRP A 85 5.59 -15.77 -12.99
N GLU A 86 6.55 -15.18 -12.29
CA GLU A 86 6.35 -14.59 -10.97
C GLU A 86 6.65 -13.09 -10.99
N LYS A 87 5.87 -12.31 -10.25
CA LYS A 87 6.12 -10.88 -10.08
C LYS A 87 7.35 -10.70 -9.20
N ILE A 88 8.30 -9.90 -9.66
CA ILE A 88 9.43 -9.47 -8.84
C ILE A 88 8.96 -8.34 -7.93
N VAL A 89 8.99 -8.58 -6.62
CA VAL A 89 8.73 -7.56 -5.60
C VAL A 89 9.90 -6.58 -5.60
N GLN A 90 9.62 -5.32 -5.89
CA GLN A 90 10.63 -4.27 -5.84
C GLN A 90 10.91 -3.88 -4.38
N PRO A 91 12.17 -3.63 -4.01
CA PRO A 91 12.49 -3.20 -2.65
C PRO A 91 11.88 -1.83 -2.38
N VAL A 92 11.40 -1.63 -1.14
CA VAL A 92 10.96 -0.30 -0.69
C VAL A 92 12.19 0.55 -0.41
N PRO A 93 12.37 1.71 -1.07
CA PRO A 93 13.48 2.60 -0.77
C PRO A 93 13.33 3.18 0.65
N PHE A 94 14.46 3.36 1.33
CA PHE A 94 14.47 3.93 2.68
C PHE A 94 14.39 5.46 2.65
N GLU A 95 13.20 5.98 2.41
CA GLU A 95 12.92 7.42 2.31
C GLU A 95 11.43 7.69 2.57
N LEU A 96 11.09 8.93 2.89
CA LEU A 96 9.70 9.40 2.96
C LEU A 96 9.30 9.95 1.59
N SER A 97 8.77 9.09 0.71
CA SER A 97 8.36 9.50 -0.64
C SER A 97 7.08 8.79 -1.07
N TYR A 98 6.43 9.37 -2.09
CA TYR A 98 5.26 8.75 -2.71
C TYR A 98 5.57 7.35 -3.26
N ASN A 99 6.75 7.16 -3.86
CA ASN A 99 7.19 5.88 -4.38
C ASN A 99 7.39 4.84 -3.27
N ALA A 100 7.98 5.23 -2.14
CA ALA A 100 8.16 4.35 -0.98
C ALA A 100 6.81 3.90 -0.41
N ALA A 101 5.86 4.83 -0.24
CA ALA A 101 4.50 4.53 0.20
C ALA A 101 3.81 3.53 -0.75
N CYS A 102 3.85 3.78 -2.07
CA CYS A 102 3.26 2.91 -3.09
C CYS A 102 3.87 1.50 -3.11
N LEU A 103 5.19 1.38 -2.98
CA LEU A 103 5.86 0.09 -2.95
C LEU A 103 5.53 -0.68 -1.68
N THR A 104 5.34 0.02 -0.56
CA THR A 104 4.98 -0.55 0.74
C THR A 104 3.60 -1.20 0.71
N THR A 105 2.60 -0.54 0.14
CA THR A 105 1.24 -1.10 0.03
C THR A 105 1.14 -2.23 -1.00
N ARG A 106 2.13 -2.35 -1.89
CA ARG A 106 2.27 -3.45 -2.86
C ARG A 106 3.01 -4.67 -2.30
N LEU A 107 3.53 -4.60 -1.08
CA LEU A 107 4.08 -5.78 -0.39
C LEU A 107 2.98 -6.81 -0.12
N PRO A 108 3.33 -8.10 0.08
CA PRO A 108 2.35 -9.14 0.39
C PRO A 108 1.47 -8.82 1.61
N ALA A 109 2.01 -8.12 2.61
CA ALA A 109 1.27 -7.69 3.80
C ALA A 109 0.29 -6.53 3.54
N ARG A 110 0.26 -5.98 2.32
CA ARG A 110 -0.58 -4.82 1.92
C ARG A 110 -0.32 -3.56 2.76
N GLY A 111 0.82 -3.47 3.42
CA GLY A 111 1.21 -2.32 4.22
C GLY A 111 2.48 -2.57 5.02
N GLY A 112 2.94 -1.53 5.71
CA GLY A 112 4.14 -1.58 6.55
C GLY A 112 4.78 -0.21 6.76
N ASN A 113 5.85 -0.19 7.55
CA ASN A 113 6.61 1.01 7.80
C ASN A 113 7.53 1.34 6.62
N PHE A 114 7.71 2.62 6.33
CA PHE A 114 8.65 3.13 5.32
C PHE A 114 9.32 4.43 5.81
N GLY A 115 10.49 4.73 5.24
CA GLY A 115 11.26 5.95 5.58
C GLY A 115 11.59 6.13 7.07
N GLY A 116 11.49 5.07 7.87
CA GLY A 116 11.73 5.06 9.32
C GLY A 116 10.68 5.76 10.19
N SER A 117 9.76 6.53 9.61
CA SER A 117 8.87 7.45 10.36
C SER A 117 7.41 7.45 9.92
N ALA A 118 7.04 6.61 8.94
CA ALA A 118 5.69 6.54 8.41
C ALA A 118 5.23 5.10 8.22
N ILE A 119 3.93 4.88 8.19
CA ILE A 119 3.29 3.61 7.78
C ILE A 119 2.37 3.87 6.60
N ALA A 120 2.38 2.97 5.62
CA ALA A 120 1.43 2.97 4.52
C ALA A 120 0.65 1.66 4.53
N VAL A 121 -0.63 1.73 4.17
CA VAL A 121 -1.54 0.58 4.09
C VAL A 121 -2.42 0.73 2.86
N GLY A 122 -2.59 -0.36 2.12
CA GLY A 122 -3.57 -0.46 1.05
C GLY A 122 -4.96 -0.73 1.61
N THR A 123 -5.96 -0.10 1.01
CA THR A 123 -7.38 -0.34 1.32
C THR A 123 -7.82 -1.72 0.83
N LEU A 124 -9.04 -2.15 1.19
CA LEU A 124 -9.61 -3.41 0.71
C LEU A 124 -10.01 -3.30 -0.78
N ASP A 125 -10.97 -2.43 -1.08
CA ASP A 125 -11.64 -2.33 -2.39
C ASP A 125 -11.17 -1.14 -3.25
N GLY A 126 -10.10 -0.45 -2.86
CA GLY A 126 -9.58 0.70 -3.58
C GLY A 126 -10.08 2.03 -3.03
N ASP A 127 -10.72 2.82 -3.89
CA ASP A 127 -11.00 4.23 -3.64
C ASP A 127 -12.34 4.45 -2.94
N GLY A 128 -12.44 5.53 -2.18
CA GLY A 128 -13.63 5.88 -1.43
C GLY A 128 -13.36 6.59 -0.10
N PRO A 129 -14.42 7.11 0.55
CA PRO A 129 -14.35 7.61 1.91
C PRO A 129 -14.39 6.46 2.92
N PHE A 130 -13.40 6.39 3.79
CA PHE A 130 -13.32 5.39 4.85
C PHE A 130 -13.42 6.05 6.23
N PRO A 131 -14.29 5.57 7.14
CA PRO A 131 -14.47 6.22 8.42
C PRO A 131 -13.24 6.04 9.31
N VAL A 132 -12.88 7.12 9.99
CA VAL A 132 -11.84 7.14 11.01
C VAL A 132 -12.51 7.14 12.37
N ILE A 133 -12.27 6.10 13.16
CA ILE A 133 -12.86 5.92 14.48
C ILE A 133 -11.79 5.85 15.56
N VAL A 134 -12.11 6.34 16.75
CA VAL A 134 -11.18 6.40 17.89
C VAL A 134 -11.79 5.85 19.15
N GLU A 135 -10.93 5.30 20.00
CA GLU A 135 -11.24 5.00 21.40
C GLU A 135 -10.64 6.10 22.27
N ARG A 136 -11.40 6.59 23.26
CA ARG A 136 -10.95 7.63 24.20
C ARG A 136 -10.88 7.10 25.64
N ASP A 137 -10.00 7.70 26.44
CA ASP A 137 -10.00 7.52 27.90
C ASP A 137 -11.10 8.34 28.59
N GLU A 138 -11.22 8.19 29.92
CA GLU A 138 -12.20 8.92 30.74
C GLU A 138 -12.02 10.46 30.71
N ARG A 139 -10.86 10.95 30.26
CA ARG A 139 -10.53 12.38 30.11
C ARG A 139 -10.73 12.88 28.67
N GLY A 140 -11.20 12.02 27.76
CA GLY A 140 -11.41 12.34 26.35
C GLY A 140 -10.16 12.26 25.48
N GLN A 141 -9.02 11.78 25.97
CA GLN A 141 -7.79 11.61 25.19
C GLN A 141 -7.90 10.40 24.27
N ILE A 142 -7.42 10.52 23.03
CA ILE A 142 -7.42 9.42 22.06
C ILE A 142 -6.38 8.37 22.49
N LEU A 143 -6.84 7.14 22.73
CA LEU A 143 -6.00 5.98 23.05
C LEU A 143 -5.67 5.17 21.80
N ARG A 144 -6.63 5.04 20.89
CA ARG A 144 -6.51 4.27 19.66
C ARG A 144 -7.21 4.98 18.51
N LEU A 145 -6.70 4.76 17.31
CA LEU A 145 -7.30 5.18 16.07
C LEU A 145 -7.38 3.96 15.15
N MET A 146 -8.49 3.85 14.43
CA MET A 146 -8.70 2.86 13.38
C MET A 146 -9.27 3.56 12.14
N VAL A 147 -8.76 3.18 10.97
CA VAL A 147 -9.41 3.44 9.69
C VAL A 147 -10.13 2.15 9.31
N ASP A 148 -11.44 2.22 9.13
CA ASP A 148 -12.25 1.05 8.77
C ASP A 148 -12.36 0.95 7.25
N PHE A 149 -11.81 -0.12 6.67
CA PHE A 149 -11.84 -0.38 5.22
C PHE A 149 -12.97 -1.35 4.80
N THR A 150 -13.91 -1.66 5.70
CA THR A 150 -15.04 -2.58 5.44
C THR A 150 -16.29 -1.89 4.91
#